data_AF-A0A970RCY0-F1
#
_entry.id   AF-A0A970RCY0-F1
#
_cell.length_a   1.000
_cell.length_b   1.000
_cell.length_c   1.000
_cell.angle_alpha   90.00
_cell.angle_beta   90.00
_cell.angle_gamma   90.00
#
_symmetry.space_group_name_H-M   'P 1'
#
loop_
_entity.id
_entity.type
_entity.pdbx_description
1 polymer ?
#
loop_
_entity_poly.entity_id
_entity_poly.type
_entity_poly.pdbx_seq_one_letter_code
_entity_poly.pdbx_strand_id
1 'polypeptide(L)' 'RKSDDSLFDAAIATFEDDAGAYDQADAAGFIKLNALRLRIAATKGRKLL' A
#
# COMPACT_ATOMS: atom_id res chain seq x y z
N ARG A 1 -0.85 9.83 -20.36
CA ARG A 1 -1.42 8.76 -21.22
C ARG A 1 -2.94 8.82 -21.09
N LYS A 2 -3.73 8.49 -22.11
CA LYS A 2 -5.21 8.47 -22.02
C LYS A 2 -5.74 7.14 -22.57
N SER A 3 -6.77 6.61 -21.93
CA SER A 3 -7.44 5.36 -22.26
C SER A 3 -8.88 5.47 -21.77
N ASP A 4 -9.83 4.98 -22.57
CA ASP A 4 -11.25 4.98 -22.18
C ASP A 4 -11.49 3.99 -21.02
N ASP A 5 -10.72 2.89 -20.98
CA ASP A 5 -10.74 1.89 -19.89
C ASP A 5 -9.65 2.12 -18.82
N SER A 6 -9.42 3.39 -18.45
CA SER A 6 -8.41 3.73 -17.44
C SER A 6 -8.84 3.31 -16.04
N LEU A 7 -8.00 2.53 -15.33
CA LEU A 7 -8.16 2.26 -13.89
C LEU A 7 -7.55 3.35 -12.99
N PHE A 8 -6.94 4.37 -13.58
CA PHE A 8 -6.41 5.51 -12.82
C PHE A 8 -7.55 6.42 -12.34
N ASP A 9 -7.59 6.68 -11.04
CA ASP A 9 -8.50 7.63 -10.41
C ASP A 9 -7.68 8.77 -9.77
N ALA A 10 -7.88 10.00 -10.26
CA ALA A 10 -7.16 11.17 -9.78
C ALA A 10 -7.56 11.58 -8.35
N ALA A 11 -8.77 11.25 -7.90
CA ALA A 11 -9.22 11.56 -6.55
C ALA A 11 -8.51 10.68 -5.51
N ILE A 12 -8.14 9.45 -5.89
CA ILE A 12 -7.37 8.53 -5.04
C ILE A 12 -5.86 8.85 -5.08
N ALA A 13 -5.36 9.29 -6.24
CA ALA A 13 -3.92 9.49 -6.47
C ALA A 13 -3.41 10.90 -6.13
N THR A 14 -4.29 11.84 -5.78
CA THR A 14 -3.90 13.23 -5.47
C THR A 14 -3.31 13.38 -4.07
N PHE A 15 -2.52 14.45 -3.88
CA PHE A 15 -2.00 14.88 -2.58
C PHE A 15 -2.79 16.05 -1.98
N GLU A 16 -3.83 16.54 -2.67
CA GLU A 16 -4.72 17.58 -2.16
C GLU A 16 -5.63 17.02 -1.05
N ASP A 17 -6.18 17.91 -0.20
CA ASP A 17 -7.04 17.58 0.94
C ASP A 17 -8.24 16.77 0.45
N ASP A 18 -8.10 15.45 0.55
CA ASP A 18 -8.91 14.45 -0.13
C ASP A 18 -10.27 14.27 0.55
N ALA A 19 -10.74 15.23 1.34
CA ALA A 19 -11.98 15.15 2.11
C ALA A 19 -12.14 13.83 2.92
N GLY A 20 -11.06 13.11 3.22
CA GLY A 20 -11.09 11.81 3.87
C GLY A 20 -11.30 10.60 2.95
N ALA A 21 -11.00 10.70 1.65
CA ALA A 21 -11.05 9.56 0.73
C ALA A 21 -9.97 8.50 1.02
N TYR A 22 -8.86 8.88 1.66
CA TYR A 22 -7.78 7.97 2.04
C TYR A 22 -7.27 8.24 3.47
N ASP A 23 -7.45 7.29 4.39
CA ASP A 23 -6.82 7.36 5.72
C ASP A 23 -5.38 6.83 5.66
N GLN A 24 -4.41 7.74 5.75
CA GLN A 24 -2.98 7.40 5.80
C GLN A 24 -2.62 6.48 6.98
N ALA A 25 -3.40 6.48 8.07
CA ALA A 25 -3.16 5.60 9.22
C ALA A 25 -3.37 4.12 8.86
N ASP A 26 -4.27 3.81 7.92
CA ASP A 26 -4.53 2.43 7.47
C ASP A 26 -3.32 1.82 6.76
N ALA A 27 -2.51 2.65 6.09
CA ALA A 27 -1.29 2.22 5.42
C ALA A 27 -0.32 1.52 6.38
N ALA A 28 -0.26 1.97 7.64
CA ALA A 28 0.62 1.38 8.65
C ALA A 28 0.23 -0.09 8.95
N GLY A 29 -1.07 -0.39 9.01
CA GLY A 29 -1.58 -1.75 9.19
C GLY A 29 -1.27 -2.62 7.98
N PHE A 30 -1.55 -2.11 6.78
CA PHE A 30 -1.30 -2.81 5.52
C PHE A 30 0.18 -3.17 5.34
N ILE A 31 1.10 -2.24 5.59
CA ILE A 31 2.55 -2.47 5.49
C ILE A 31 2.99 -3.54 6.49
N LYS A 32 2.55 -3.45 7.74
CA LYS A 32 2.92 -4.43 8.79
C LYS A 32 2.42 -5.83 8.46
N LEU A 33 1.19 -5.96 7.95
CA LEU A 33 0.61 -7.25 7.59
C LEU A 33 1.35 -7.88 6.39
N ASN A 34 1.60 -7.11 5.33
CA ASN A 34 2.33 -7.60 4.17
C ASN A 34 3.79 -7.98 4.50
N ALA A 35 4.42 -7.24 5.41
CA ALA A 35 5.78 -7.51 5.87
C ALA A 35 5.87 -8.67 6.88
N LEU A 36 4.76 -9.15 7.44
CA LEU A 36 4.75 -10.15 8.52
C LEU A 36 5.53 -11.41 8.15
N ARG A 37 5.31 -11.95 6.94
CA ARG A 37 6.01 -13.15 6.46
C ARG A 37 7.52 -12.94 6.37
N LEU A 38 7.95 -11.74 5.98
CA LEU A 38 9.36 -11.37 5.85
C LEU A 38 10.01 -11.30 7.24
N ARG A 39 9.33 -10.65 8.20
CA ARG A 39 9.78 -10.57 9.60
C ARG A 39 9.94 -11.96 10.22
N ILE A 40 8.95 -12.85 10.06
CA ILE A 40 9.01 -14.22 10.58
C ILE A 40 10.18 -14.99 9.94
N ALA A 41 10.40 -14.85 8.63
CA ALA A 41 11.51 -15.52 7.97
C ALA A 41 12.87 -15.03 8.48
N ALA A 42 13.04 -13.71 8.66
CA ALA A 42 14.24 -13.12 9.24
C ALA A 42 14.50 -13.62 10.67
N THR A 43 13.47 -13.63 11.53
CA THR A 43 13.57 -14.17 12.90
C THR A 43 13.97 -15.64 12.92
N LYS A 44 13.54 -16.44 11.94
CA LYS A 44 13.89 -17.86 11.82
C LYS A 44 15.20 -18.11 11.06
N GLY A 45 15.92 -17.08 10.64
CA GLY A 45 17.16 -17.22 9.86
C GLY A 45 16.94 -17.82 8.47
N ARG A 46 15.72 -17.75 7.92
CA ARG A 46 15.41 -18.31 6.59
C ARG A 46 15.75 -17.29 5.51
N LYS A 47 16.50 -17.73 4.51
CA LYS A 47 16.73 -16.96 3.29
C LYS A 47 15.44 -16.93 2.47
N LEU A 48 14.90 -15.73 2.25
CA LEU A 48 13.82 -15.51 1.29
C LEU A 48 14.50 -15.09 -0.02
N LEU A 49 14.57 -16.04 -0.96
CA LEU A 49 15.29 -15.97 -2.24
C LEU A 49 16.82 -15.92 -2.10
#